data_AF-A0A835I1P8-F1
#
_entry.id   AF-A0A835I1P8-F1
#
_cell.length_a   1.000
_cell.length_b   1.000
_cell.length_c   1.000
_cell.angle_alpha   90.00
_cell.angle_beta   90.00
_cell.angle_gamma   90.00
#
_symmetry.space_group_name_H-M   'P 1'
#
loop_
_entity.id
_entity.type
_entity.pdbx_description
1 polymer ?
#
loop_
_entity_poly.entity_id
_entity_poly.type
_entity_poly.pdbx_seq_one_letter_code
_entity_poly.pdbx_strand_id
1 'polypeptide(L)'
;MILYEVLRLYPPAVLLTRATYKEMKVGEVLLPAGVELSLPTLLVHHDHELWGEDAEEFNPERFSGGISKATKNKVSFFPFGWGPRICIGQTFALIEAKLAFSHDSPKFLIQAFTHLCSCSIHCNNPSTPTWCATHLT
;
A
#
# COMPACT_ATOMS: atom_id res chain seq x y z
N MET A 1 -6.90 -7.73 10.47
CA MET A 1 -6.88 -6.29 10.80
C MET A 1 -5.51 -5.71 10.53
N ILE A 2 -4.46 -6.19 11.20
CA ILE A 2 -3.04 -5.82 10.97
C ILE A 2 -2.65 -5.80 9.49
N LEU A 3 -2.92 -6.89 8.75
CA LEU A 3 -2.53 -6.98 7.34
C LEU A 3 -3.17 -5.89 6.45
N TYR A 4 -4.39 -5.44 6.75
CA TYR A 4 -5.02 -4.38 5.96
C TYR A 4 -4.39 -3.02 6.21
N GLU A 5 -3.98 -2.74 7.45
CA GLU A 5 -3.26 -1.51 7.78
C GLU A 5 -1.84 -1.51 7.20
N VAL A 6 -1.17 -2.67 7.18
CA VAL A 6 0.11 -2.82 6.45
C VAL A 6 -0.08 -2.53 4.96
N LEU A 7 -1.10 -3.09 4.33
CA LEU A 7 -1.38 -2.86 2.91
C LEU A 7 -1.80 -1.42 2.60
N ARG A 8 -2.32 -0.68 3.59
CA ARG A 8 -2.65 0.74 3.45
C ARG A 8 -1.39 1.59 3.41
N LEU A 9 -0.53 1.45 4.42
CA LEU A 9 0.70 2.26 4.53
C LEU A 9 1.79 1.80 3.55
N TYR A 10 1.81 0.51 3.22
CA TYR A 10 2.83 -0.11 2.38
C TYR A 10 2.18 -0.96 1.27
N PRO A 11 1.46 -0.33 0.33
CA PRO A 11 0.81 -1.06 -0.75
C PRO A 11 1.86 -1.68 -1.68
N PRO A 12 1.64 -2.91 -2.18
CA PRO A 12 2.58 -3.56 -3.10
C PRO A 12 2.69 -2.83 -4.45
N ALA A 13 1.66 -2.08 -4.84
CA ALA A 13 1.64 -1.22 -6.01
C ALA A 13 1.28 0.22 -5.62
N VAL A 14 2.28 1.11 -5.64
CA VAL A 14 2.14 2.51 -5.21
C VAL A 14 1.38 3.39 -6.22
N LEU A 15 1.37 3.00 -7.50
CA LEU A 15 0.75 3.73 -8.60
C LEU A 15 0.11 2.75 -9.57
N LEU A 16 -1.14 3.01 -9.98
CA LEU A 16 -1.83 2.26 -11.01
C LEU A 16 -2.08 3.18 -12.21
N THR A 17 -1.55 2.83 -13.38
CA THR A 17 -1.74 3.64 -14.60
C THR A 17 -2.66 2.96 -15.60
N ARG A 18 -3.39 3.76 -16.38
CA ARG A 18 -4.27 3.32 -17.47
C ARG A 18 -4.22 4.33 -18.61
N ALA A 19 -4.12 3.87 -19.84
CA ALA A 19 -4.27 4.73 -21.00
C ALA A 19 -5.70 4.66 -21.57
N THR A 20 -6.27 5.80 -21.94
CA THR A 20 -7.52 5.85 -22.70
C THR A 20 -7.28 5.37 -24.12
N TYR A 21 -8.07 4.40 -24.60
CA TYR A 21 -7.94 3.89 -25.97
C TYR A 21 -8.84 4.63 -26.98
N LYS A 22 -9.85 5.32 -26.47
CA LYS A 22 -10.79 6.15 -27.22
C LYS A 22 -11.19 7.33 -26.35
N GLU A 23 -11.85 8.31 -26.96
CA GLU A 23 -12.48 9.38 -26.20
C GLU A 23 -13.48 8.80 -25.20
N MET A 24 -13.36 9.19 -23.94
CA MET A 24 -14.22 8.71 -22.87
C MET A 24 -14.48 9.78 -21.82
N LYS A 25 -15.68 9.74 -21.25
CA LYS A 25 -16.06 10.62 -20.15
C LYS A 25 -15.78 9.95 -18.80
N VAL A 26 -15.03 10.63 -17.93
CA VAL A 26 -14.74 10.22 -16.56
C VAL A 26 -15.26 11.30 -15.62
N GLY A 27 -16.33 11.00 -14.88
CA GLY A 27 -17.06 12.00 -14.11
C GLY A 27 -17.64 13.06 -15.05
N GLU A 28 -17.28 14.33 -14.82
CA GLU A 28 -17.67 15.44 -15.68
C GLU A 28 -16.64 15.77 -16.77
N VAL A 29 -15.48 15.11 -16.76
CA VAL A 29 -14.35 15.39 -17.65
C VAL A 29 -14.39 14.49 -18.89
N LEU A 30 -14.20 15.09 -20.08
CA LEU A 30 -14.01 14.37 -21.33
C LEU A 30 -12.50 14.18 -21.60
N LEU A 31 -12.07 12.94 -21.76
CA LEU A 31 -10.67 12.60 -22.00
C LEU A 31 -10.49 12.11 -23.44
N PRO A 32 -9.57 12.70 -24.23
CA PRO A 32 -9.26 12.19 -25.56
C PRO A 32 -8.55 10.82 -25.48
N ALA A 33 -8.42 10.17 -26.63
CA ALA A 33 -7.65 8.94 -26.75
C ALA A 33 -6.14 9.19 -26.50
N GLY A 34 -5.45 8.23 -25.89
CA GLY A 34 -4.01 8.28 -25.63
C GLY A 34 -3.62 8.99 -24.32
N VAL A 35 -4.58 9.42 -23.50
CA VAL A 35 -4.31 10.05 -22.20
C VAL A 35 -3.99 8.98 -21.16
N GLU A 36 -2.89 9.16 -20.43
CA GLU A 36 -2.55 8.34 -19.29
C GLU A 36 -3.21 8.87 -18.01
N LEU A 37 -3.96 8.00 -17.35
CA LEU A 37 -4.59 8.19 -16.06
C LEU A 37 -3.77 7.48 -15.01
N SER A 38 -3.36 8.22 -13.99
CA SER A 38 -2.57 7.75 -12.87
C SER A 38 -3.42 7.76 -11.60
N LEU A 39 -3.52 6.61 -10.93
CA LEU A 39 -4.18 6.45 -9.64
C LEU A 39 -3.10 6.18 -8.58
N PRO A 40 -2.66 7.22 -7.84
CA PRO A 40 -1.60 7.08 -6.86
C PRO A 40 -2.14 6.44 -5.58
N THR A 41 -2.12 5.10 -5.54
CA THR A 41 -2.57 4.30 -4.39
C THR A 41 -1.93 4.77 -3.09
N LEU A 42 -0.61 5.00 -3.09
CA LEU A 42 0.12 5.44 -1.90
C LEU A 42 -0.41 6.77 -1.36
N LEU A 43 -0.59 7.78 -2.23
CA LEU A 43 -1.09 9.09 -1.80
C LEU A 43 -2.52 9.00 -1.27
N VAL A 44 -3.39 8.25 -1.95
CA VAL A 44 -4.78 8.07 -1.52
C VAL A 44 -4.86 7.32 -0.18
N HIS A 45 -3.93 6.42 0.10
CA HIS A 45 -3.90 5.66 1.35
C HIS A 45 -3.35 6.46 2.53
N HIS A 46 -2.57 7.51 2.26
CA HIS A 46 -2.02 8.44 3.24
C HIS A 46 -2.81 9.76 3.35
N ASP A 47 -3.85 9.95 2.55
CA ASP A 47 -4.64 11.18 2.54
C ASP A 47 -5.39 11.39 3.87
N HIS A 48 -5.07 12.47 4.57
CA HIS A 48 -5.66 12.84 5.86
C HIS A 48 -7.16 13.16 5.77
N GLU A 49 -7.67 13.64 4.62
CA GLU A 49 -9.10 13.89 4.44
C GLU A 49 -9.90 12.58 4.33
N LEU A 50 -9.28 11.55 3.75
CA LEU A 50 -9.90 10.23 3.62
C LEU A 50 -9.76 9.40 4.90
N TRP A 51 -8.57 9.42 5.51
CA TRP A 51 -8.20 8.50 6.59
C TRP A 51 -8.22 9.14 7.99
N GLY A 52 -8.21 10.46 8.10
CA GLY A 52 -8.17 11.18 9.38
C GLY A 52 -6.78 11.72 9.71
N GLU A 53 -6.64 12.40 10.84
CA GLU A 53 -5.37 12.98 11.28
C GLU A 53 -4.31 11.90 11.58
N ASP A 54 -4.74 10.70 11.94
CA ASP A 54 -3.90 9.53 12.20
C ASP A 54 -3.56 8.73 10.92
N ALA A 55 -3.67 9.33 9.73
CA ALA A 55 -3.43 8.64 8.46
C ALA A 55 -1.99 8.11 8.33
N GLU A 56 -1.00 8.79 8.90
CA GLU A 56 0.39 8.33 8.89
C GLU A 56 0.69 7.29 10.00
N GLU A 57 -0.24 7.10 10.93
CA GLU A 57 -0.05 6.18 12.05
C GLU A 57 -0.48 4.76 11.69
N PHE A 58 0.24 3.79 12.23
CA PHE A 58 -0.14 2.39 12.13
C PHE A 58 -1.25 2.06 13.13
N ASN A 59 -2.50 2.03 12.68
CA ASN A 59 -3.67 1.77 13.52
C ASN A 59 -4.55 0.60 12.97
N PRO A 60 -4.25 -0.67 13.33
CA PRO A 60 -5.01 -1.83 12.88
C PRO A 60 -6.49 -1.84 13.27
N GLU A 61 -6.85 -1.19 14.39
CA GLU A 61 -8.20 -1.14 14.92
C GLU A 61 -9.17 -0.38 14.00
N ARG A 62 -8.63 0.45 13.10
CA ARG A 62 -9.38 1.12 12.04
C ARG A 62 -10.24 0.15 11.21
N PHE A 63 -9.73 -1.06 10.99
CA PHE A 63 -10.40 -2.10 10.21
C PHE A 63 -11.26 -3.09 11.03
N SER A 64 -11.48 -2.82 12.32
CA SER A 64 -12.29 -3.68 13.21
C SER A 64 -13.72 -3.89 12.69
N GLY A 65 -14.34 -2.85 12.15
CA GLY A 65 -15.65 -2.92 11.50
C GLY A 65 -15.62 -3.27 10.01
N GLY A 66 -14.49 -3.78 9.51
CA GLY A 66 -14.29 -4.09 8.10
C GLY A 66 -13.92 -2.88 7.23
N ILE A 67 -13.59 -3.15 5.97
CA ILE A 67 -13.09 -2.15 5.01
C ILE A 67 -14.12 -1.05 4.76
N SER A 68 -15.41 -1.40 4.61
CA SER A 68 -16.48 -0.43 4.34
C SER A 68 -16.59 0.65 5.42
N LYS A 69 -16.47 0.26 6.70
CA LYS A 69 -16.50 1.19 7.82
C LYS A 69 -15.24 2.04 7.87
N ALA A 70 -14.07 1.43 7.64
CA ALA A 70 -12.78 2.12 7.63
C ALA A 70 -12.72 3.21 6.55
N THR A 71 -13.30 2.97 5.37
CA THR A 71 -13.30 3.91 4.24
C THR A 71 -14.53 4.82 4.19
N LYS A 72 -15.41 4.79 5.20
CA LYS A 72 -16.67 5.54 5.20
C LYS A 72 -17.51 5.28 3.93
N ASN A 73 -17.51 4.03 3.45
CA ASN A 73 -18.14 3.57 2.19
C ASN A 73 -17.60 4.23 0.89
N LYS A 74 -16.45 4.89 0.95
CA LYS A 74 -15.74 5.40 -0.24
C LYS A 74 -14.78 4.34 -0.79
N VAL A 75 -14.41 4.49 -2.06
CA VAL A 75 -13.36 3.67 -2.71
C VAL A 75 -11.99 4.30 -2.46
N SER A 76 -11.54 4.32 -1.20
CA SER A 76 -10.22 4.85 -0.80
C SER A 76 -9.21 3.76 -0.44
N PHE A 77 -9.63 2.49 -0.39
CA PHE A 77 -8.77 1.36 -0.09
C PHE A 77 -8.76 0.35 -1.24
N PHE A 78 -7.66 0.33 -1.99
CA PHE A 78 -7.49 -0.51 -3.19
C PHE A 78 -6.03 -0.96 -3.39
N PRO A 79 -5.38 -1.58 -2.37
CA PRO A 79 -3.96 -1.97 -2.46
C PRO A 79 -3.66 -3.01 -3.56
N PHE A 80 -4.69 -3.72 -4.02
CA PHE A 80 -4.63 -4.70 -5.11
C PHE A 80 -5.35 -4.22 -6.39
N GLY A 81 -5.64 -2.92 -6.47
CA GLY A 81 -6.48 -2.34 -7.50
C GLY A 81 -7.98 -2.54 -7.24
N TRP A 82 -8.78 -2.21 -8.25
CA TRP A 82 -10.23 -2.24 -8.19
C TRP A 82 -10.85 -2.53 -9.56
N GLY A 83 -12.10 -3.00 -9.59
CA GLY A 83 -12.86 -3.23 -10.81
C GLY A 83 -12.39 -4.45 -11.63
N PRO A 84 -12.58 -4.44 -12.96
CA PRO A 84 -12.32 -5.61 -13.83
C PRO A 84 -10.86 -6.06 -13.89
N ARG A 85 -9.93 -5.22 -13.42
CA ARG A 85 -8.48 -5.48 -13.41
C ARG A 85 -7.93 -5.53 -11.99
N ILE A 86 -8.77 -5.93 -11.03
CA ILE A 86 -8.33 -6.25 -9.66
C ILE A 86 -7.33 -7.40 -9.70
N CYS A 87 -6.35 -7.38 -8.79
CA CYS A 87 -5.32 -8.42 -8.73
C CYS A 87 -5.96 -9.80 -8.51
N ILE A 88 -5.76 -10.70 -9.46
CA ILE A 88 -6.22 -12.10 -9.35
C ILE A 88 -5.57 -12.84 -8.18
N GLY A 89 -4.36 -12.42 -7.79
CA GLY A 89 -3.61 -12.97 -6.67
C GLY A 89 -4.01 -12.42 -5.30
N GLN A 90 -4.97 -11.49 -5.19
CA GLN A 90 -5.34 -10.86 -3.91
C GLN A 90 -5.72 -11.91 -2.85
N THR A 91 -6.60 -12.85 -3.19
CA THR A 91 -7.04 -13.89 -2.24
C THR A 91 -5.89 -14.79 -1.84
N PHE A 92 -5.04 -15.17 -2.79
CA PHE A 92 -3.87 -16.00 -2.54
C PHE A 92 -2.89 -15.30 -1.59
N ALA A 93 -2.51 -14.06 -1.88
CA ALA A 93 -1.59 -13.27 -1.05
C ALA A 93 -2.11 -13.06 0.37
N LEU A 94 -3.41 -12.81 0.55
CA LEU A 94 -4.02 -12.68 1.88
C LEU A 94 -4.02 -14.00 2.67
N ILE A 95 -4.22 -15.13 1.99
CA ILE A 95 -4.12 -16.47 2.61
C ILE A 95 -2.68 -16.76 2.99
N GLU A 96 -1.73 -16.55 2.08
CA GLU A 96 -0.31 -16.78 2.30
C GLU A 96 0.21 -15.92 3.48
N ALA A 97 -0.12 -14.63 3.51
CA ALA A 97 0.25 -13.76 4.63
C ALA A 97 -0.35 -14.24 5.96
N LYS A 98 -1.64 -14.63 5.98
CA LYS A 98 -2.26 -15.19 7.19
C LYS A 98 -1.59 -16.50 7.63
N LEU A 99 -1.26 -17.37 6.69
CA LEU A 99 -0.56 -18.62 6.97
C LEU A 99 0.84 -18.34 7.53
N ALA A 100 1.61 -17.45 6.90
CA ALA A 100 2.94 -17.05 7.35
C ALA A 100 2.92 -16.49 8.78
N PHE A 101 1.91 -15.67 9.15
CA PHE A 101 1.76 -15.17 10.51
C PHE A 101 1.24 -16.21 11.50
N SER A 102 0.41 -17.17 11.06
CA SER A 102 -0.05 -18.26 11.92
C SER A 102 1.02 -19.32 12.15
N HIS A 103 1.94 -19.46 11.21
CA HIS A 103 3.02 -20.42 11.21
C HIS A 103 4.29 -19.77 11.76
N ASP A 104 4.23 -19.39 13.03
CA ASP A 104 5.39 -19.01 13.82
C ASP A 104 6.31 -20.23 13.98
N SER A 105 7.16 -20.46 12.98
CA SER A 105 8.50 -20.98 13.24
C SER A 105 9.35 -19.76 13.66
N PRO A 106 9.86 -19.69 14.90
CA PRO A 106 10.27 -18.44 15.57
C PRO A 106 11.57 -17.79 15.03
N LYS A 107 12.01 -18.12 13.82
CA LYS A 107 13.35 -17.75 13.31
C LYS A 107 13.36 -16.82 12.10
N PHE A 108 12.28 -16.71 11.32
CA PHE A 108 12.35 -16.04 10.02
C PHE A 108 11.76 -14.61 9.98
N LEU A 109 10.70 -14.33 10.73
CA LEU A 109 10.00 -13.04 10.63
C LEU A 109 10.71 -11.87 11.33
N ILE A 110 11.51 -12.12 12.36
CA ILE A 110 12.22 -11.06 13.10
C ILE A 110 13.28 -10.40 12.20
N GLN A 111 13.94 -11.16 11.32
CA GLN A 111 15.09 -10.67 10.55
C GLN A 111 14.71 -9.64 9.47
N ALA A 112 13.48 -9.70 8.92
CA ALA A 112 12.99 -8.74 7.94
C ALA A 112 12.61 -7.39 8.59
N PHE A 113 12.05 -7.41 9.80
CA PHE A 113 11.69 -6.18 10.51
C PHE A 113 12.92 -5.43 11.04
N THR A 114 13.96 -6.14 11.50
CA THR A 114 15.21 -5.49 11.96
C THR A 114 15.95 -4.79 10.82
N HIS A 115 15.88 -5.32 9.60
CA HIS A 115 16.53 -4.70 8.42
C HIS A 115 15.81 -3.43 7.95
N LEU A 116 14.48 -3.43 7.92
CA LEU A 116 13.71 -2.22 7.58
C LEU A 116 13.83 -1.13 8.66
N CYS A 117 13.79 -1.51 9.94
CA CYS A 117 13.94 -0.56 11.03
C CYS A 117 15.36 0.03 11.10
N SER A 118 16.40 -0.78 10.85
CA SER A 118 17.79 -0.29 10.80
C SER A 118 18.03 0.67 9.64
N CYS A 119 17.39 0.45 8.48
CA CYS A 119 17.54 1.32 7.32
C CYS A 119 16.84 2.69 7.52
N SER A 120 15.63 2.70 8.10
CA SER A 120 14.91 3.93 8.39
C SER A 120 15.56 4.76 9.51
N ILE A 121 16.17 4.12 10.52
CA ILE A 121 16.88 4.83 11.60
C ILE A 121 18.22 5.39 11.09
N HIS A 122 18.92 4.71 10.17
CA HIS A 122 20.18 5.21 9.62
C HIS A 122 20.01 6.35 8.60
N CYS A 123 18.89 6.40 7.86
CA CYS A 123 18.64 7.46 6.87
C CYS A 123 18.22 8.81 7.47
N ASN A 124 17.73 8.84 8.72
CA ASN A 124 17.30 10.08 9.39
C ASN A 124 18.38 10.75 10.24
N ASN A 125 19.63 10.26 10.22
CA ASN A 125 20.74 10.87 10.93
C ASN A 125 21.69 11.58 9.94
N PRO A 126 21.78 12.92 9.93
CA PRO A 126 22.64 13.66 9.00
C PRO A 126 24.16 13.52 9.26
N SER A 127 24.58 12.65 10.17
CA SER A 127 25.98 12.50 10.59
C SER A 127 26.64 11.15 10.25
N THR A 128 26.06 10.29 9.40
CA THR A 128 26.68 8.98 9.05
C THR A 128 27.35 9.02 7.66
N PRO A 129 28.63 8.61 7.55
CA PRO A 129 29.37 8.64 6.29
C PRO A 129 29.05 7.42 5.40
N THR A 130 28.64 7.68 4.15
CA THR A 130 28.81 6.95 2.85
C THR A 130 29.08 5.42 2.77
N TRP A 131 28.84 4.61 3.79
CA TRP A 131 29.22 3.18 3.79
C TRP A 131 28.19 2.21 3.17
N CYS A 132 27.18 2.70 2.44
CA CYS A 132 26.10 1.86 1.92
C CYS A 132 26.36 1.25 0.52
N ALA A 133 27.56 1.38 -0.05
CA ALA A 133 27.81 1.05 -1.46
C ALA A 133 28.43 -0.34 -1.75
N THR A 134 28.67 -1.22 -0.78
CA THR A 134 29.57 -2.38 -1.01
C THR A 134 29.00 -3.79 -0.82
N HIS A 135 27.68 -3.99 -0.75
CA HIS A 135 27.14 -5.36 -0.75
C HIS A 135 25.90 -5.51 -1.63
N LEU A 136 26.13 -5.43 -2.94
CA LEU A 136 25.29 -6.05 -3.99
C LEU A 136 26.23 -6.63 -5.06
N THR A 137 26.83 -7.77 -4.74
CA THR A 137 27.26 -8.81 -5.69
C THR A 137 26.80 -10.14 -5.13
#